data_AF-A0A1Y4CBI4-F1
#
_entry.id   AF-A0A1Y4CBI4-F1
#
_cell.length_a   1.000
_cell.length_b   1.000
_cell.length_c   1.000
_cell.angle_alpha   90.00
_cell.angle_beta   90.00
_cell.angle_gamma   90.00
#
_symmetry.space_group_name_H-M   'P 1'
#
loop_
_entity.id
_entity.type
_entity.pdbx_description
1 polymer ?
#
loop_
_entity_poly.entity_id
_entity_poly.type
_entity_poly.pdbx_seq_one_letter_code
_entity_poly.pdbx_strand_id
1 'polypeptide(L)'
;MKYDPNTGHRLKDPDTPSRITWVHSILKTRTQLPESWQLTQCLFGEHLLTKYPDKKVALVESEKTAIICAALMPSYIWLATGGKTQLGDKLRILKGRDVIAFPDVDGYEEWKKKLSTSGSLNIRISGYLEKNATPEDREAHIDIADLLLRQNKRPARKEPEKPSNSILRYFAPEHRAEVQALIDELELVPVSISKIR
;
A
#
# COMPACT_ATOMS: atom_id res chain seq x y z
N MET A 1 -14.45 -11.12 -10.04
CA MET A 1 -14.36 -10.03 -9.05
C MET A 1 -14.94 -8.77 -9.70
N LYS A 2 -15.82 -8.01 -9.03
CA LYS A 2 -16.41 -6.77 -9.57
C LYS A 2 -15.80 -5.57 -8.84
N TYR A 3 -15.52 -4.50 -9.56
CA TYR A 3 -15.02 -3.24 -9.02
C TYR A 3 -15.92 -2.11 -9.48
N ASP A 4 -16.08 -1.10 -8.64
CA ASP A 4 -16.70 0.17 -8.99
C ASP A 4 -15.76 0.93 -9.93
N PRO A 5 -16.18 1.27 -11.15
CA PRO A 5 -15.32 1.95 -12.13
C PRO A 5 -14.99 3.40 -11.73
N ASN A 6 -15.79 4.04 -10.88
CA ASN A 6 -15.58 5.43 -10.47
C ASN A 6 -14.71 5.53 -9.22
N THR A 7 -14.94 4.64 -8.25
CA THR A 7 -14.23 4.68 -6.95
C THR A 7 -13.07 3.69 -6.86
N GLY A 8 -13.01 2.71 -7.77
CA GLY A 8 -12.04 1.61 -7.70
C GLY A 8 -12.27 0.63 -6.55
N HIS A 9 -13.30 0.85 -5.71
CA HIS A 9 -13.61 -0.03 -4.61
C HIS A 9 -14.20 -1.35 -5.11
N ARG A 10 -13.83 -2.45 -4.43
CA ARG A 10 -14.38 -3.76 -4.73
C ARG A 10 -15.85 -3.83 -4.34
N LEU A 11 -16.70 -4.21 -5.29
CA LEU A 11 -18.12 -4.45 -5.05
C LEU A 11 -18.30 -5.82 -4.37
N LYS A 12 -18.92 -5.83 -3.18
CA LYS A 12 -19.28 -7.04 -2.43
C LYS A 12 -20.75 -7.34 -2.68
N ASP A 13 -21.04 -8.29 -3.56
CA ASP A 13 -22.39 -8.70 -3.94
C ASP A 13 -22.96 -9.65 -2.87
N PRO A 14 -24.06 -9.30 -2.18
CA PRO A 14 -24.61 -10.11 -1.08
C PRO A 14 -25.28 -11.41 -1.57
N ASP A 15 -25.83 -11.42 -2.80
CA ASP A 15 -26.55 -12.57 -3.37
C ASP A 15 -25.63 -13.52 -4.15
N THR A 16 -24.44 -13.05 -4.53
CA THR A 16 -23.36 -13.89 -5.09
C THR A 16 -22.07 -13.74 -4.31
N PRO A 17 -22.03 -14.24 -3.06
CA PRO A 17 -20.81 -14.24 -2.27
C PRO A 17 -19.78 -15.12 -3.00
N SER A 18 -18.76 -14.47 -3.58
CA SER A 18 -17.51 -15.12 -3.99
C SER A 18 -17.51 -15.88 -5.34
N ARG A 19 -17.69 -15.19 -6.47
CA ARG A 19 -17.03 -15.63 -7.74
C ARG A 19 -15.52 -15.35 -7.73
N ILE A 20 -14.86 -15.58 -6.60
CA ILE A 20 -13.41 -15.48 -6.46
C ILE A 20 -12.94 -16.90 -6.31
N THR A 21 -12.39 -17.41 -7.40
CA THR A 21 -11.72 -18.69 -7.40
C THR A 21 -10.23 -18.41 -7.43
N TRP A 22 -9.47 -19.23 -6.71
CA TRP A 22 -8.03 -19.14 -6.73
C TRP A 22 -7.50 -20.00 -7.88
N VAL A 23 -6.43 -19.53 -8.52
CA VAL A 23 -5.77 -20.29 -9.60
C VAL A 23 -5.44 -21.71 -9.14
N HIS A 24 -4.92 -21.86 -7.92
CA HIS A 24 -4.61 -23.18 -7.38
C HIS A 24 -5.84 -24.09 -7.24
N SER A 25 -7.02 -23.54 -6.94
CA SER A 25 -8.27 -24.32 -6.90
C SER A 25 -8.62 -24.86 -8.29
N ILE A 26 -8.49 -24.02 -9.33
CA ILE A 26 -8.68 -24.45 -10.74
C ILE A 26 -7.67 -25.53 -11.10
N LEU A 27 -6.39 -25.33 -10.75
CA LEU A 27 -5.32 -26.27 -11.08
C LEU A 27 -5.50 -27.62 -10.38
N LYS A 28 -6.00 -27.64 -9.14
CA LYS A 28 -6.39 -28.89 -8.46
C LYS A 28 -7.54 -29.60 -9.16
N THR A 29 -8.62 -28.88 -9.51
CA THR A 29 -9.76 -29.46 -10.24
C THR A 29 -9.33 -30.02 -11.61
N ARG A 30 -8.35 -29.39 -12.25
CA ARG A 30 -7.77 -29.83 -13.53
C ARG A 30 -6.67 -30.88 -13.38
N THR A 31 -6.45 -31.41 -12.18
CA THR A 31 -5.40 -32.40 -11.85
C THR A 31 -3.97 -31.97 -12.23
N GLN A 32 -3.73 -30.66 -12.35
CA GLN A 32 -2.41 -30.06 -12.61
C GLN A 32 -1.64 -29.74 -11.33
N LEU A 33 -2.32 -29.73 -10.18
CA LEU A 33 -1.71 -29.70 -8.85
C LEU A 33 -2.16 -30.91 -8.03
N PRO A 34 -1.28 -31.49 -7.19
CA PRO A 34 -1.67 -32.52 -6.24
C PRO A 34 -2.79 -32.06 -5.32
N GLU A 35 -3.71 -32.95 -4.95
CA GLU A 35 -4.76 -32.64 -3.97
C GLU A 35 -4.18 -32.20 -2.62
N SER A 36 -3.05 -32.81 -2.24
CA SER A 36 -2.29 -32.52 -1.02
C SER A 36 -1.60 -31.16 -1.01
N TRP A 37 -1.50 -30.48 -2.17
CA TRP A 37 -0.84 -29.18 -2.24
C TRP A 37 -1.57 -28.15 -1.38
N GLN A 38 -0.85 -27.35 -0.61
CA GLN A 38 -1.43 -26.30 0.22
C GLN A 38 -0.84 -24.94 -0.17
N LEU A 39 -1.69 -23.91 -0.20
CA LEU A 39 -1.23 -22.54 -0.46
C LEU A 39 -0.36 -22.09 0.71
N THR A 40 0.90 -21.81 0.43
CA THR A 40 1.83 -21.19 1.39
C THR A 40 1.99 -19.73 1.03
N GLN A 41 1.68 -18.84 1.96
CA GLN A 41 1.83 -17.39 1.77
C GLN A 41 3.10 -16.91 2.47
N CYS A 42 3.83 -16.00 1.82
CA CYS A 42 4.98 -15.31 2.40
C CYS A 42 4.59 -13.90 2.86
N LEU A 43 5.50 -13.23 3.56
CA LEU A 43 5.38 -11.80 3.82
C LEU A 43 5.82 -11.00 2.59
N PHE A 44 5.13 -9.90 2.31
CA PHE A 44 5.68 -8.93 1.38
C PHE A 44 7.02 -8.42 1.91
N GLY A 45 8.03 -8.31 1.05
CA GLY A 45 9.37 -7.88 1.43
C GLY A 45 10.24 -8.97 2.10
N GLU A 46 9.76 -10.20 2.27
CA GLU A 46 10.49 -11.29 2.94
C GLU A 46 11.88 -11.55 2.33
N HIS A 47 12.01 -11.43 1.01
CA HIS A 47 13.26 -11.56 0.27
C HIS A 47 14.38 -10.58 0.72
N LEU A 48 14.03 -9.49 1.42
CA LEU A 48 14.99 -8.53 1.95
C LEU A 48 15.65 -8.98 3.26
N LEU A 49 15.05 -9.94 3.98
CA LEU A 49 15.56 -10.42 5.27
C LEU A 49 16.96 -11.02 5.14
N THR A 50 17.19 -11.84 4.11
CA THR A 50 18.49 -12.44 3.84
C THR A 50 19.52 -11.42 3.38
N LYS A 51 19.09 -10.38 2.66
CA LYS A 51 19.98 -9.33 2.16
C LYS A 51 20.46 -8.39 3.26
N TYR A 52 19.65 -8.18 4.30
CA TYR A 52 19.94 -7.25 5.39
C TYR A 52 19.73 -7.92 6.76
N PRO A 53 20.63 -8.82 7.17
CA PRO A 53 20.45 -9.64 8.37
C PRO A 53 20.45 -8.84 9.68
N ASP A 54 21.08 -7.68 9.76
CA ASP A 54 21.14 -6.91 11.02
C ASP A 54 20.07 -5.81 11.12
N LYS A 55 19.33 -5.59 10.03
CA LYS A 55 18.40 -4.47 9.92
C LYS A 55 17.08 -4.78 10.66
N LYS A 56 16.61 -3.85 11.49
CA LYS A 56 15.35 -4.00 12.22
C LYS A 56 14.17 -4.16 11.27
N VAL A 57 13.19 -4.95 11.68
CA VAL A 57 12.01 -5.25 10.86
C VAL A 57 10.82 -4.46 11.38
N ALA A 58 10.11 -3.81 10.47
CA ALA A 58 8.82 -3.18 10.73
C ALA A 58 7.74 -3.97 9.99
N LEU A 59 6.65 -4.32 10.69
CA LEU A 59 5.56 -5.12 10.15
C LEU A 59 4.28 -4.29 10.08
N VAL A 60 3.63 -4.23 8.91
CA VAL A 60 2.37 -3.50 8.67
C VAL A 60 1.32 -4.40 8.03
N GLU A 61 0.08 -3.92 7.93
CA GLU A 61 -1.01 -4.71 7.35
C GLU A 61 -0.92 -4.82 5.83
N SER A 62 -0.68 -3.69 5.14
CA SER A 62 -0.76 -3.60 3.68
C SER A 62 0.59 -3.35 3.00
N GLU A 63 0.72 -3.85 1.77
CA GLU A 63 1.91 -3.69 0.93
C GLU A 63 2.14 -2.22 0.56
N LYS A 64 1.05 -1.46 0.32
CA LYS A 64 1.09 0.00 0.08
C LYS A 64 1.84 0.70 1.20
N THR A 65 1.41 0.45 2.44
CA THR A 65 1.98 1.06 3.64
C THR A 65 3.46 0.70 3.78
N ALA A 66 3.83 -0.57 3.53
CA ALA A 66 5.22 -1.02 3.61
C ALA A 66 6.12 -0.29 2.61
N ILE A 67 5.68 -0.10 1.37
CA ILE A 67 6.45 0.60 0.33
C ILE A 67 6.65 2.08 0.71
N ILE A 68 5.58 2.78 1.11
CA ILE A 68 5.68 4.20 1.48
C ILE A 68 6.62 4.37 2.67
N CYS A 69 6.48 3.52 3.69
CA CYS A 69 7.33 3.59 4.88
C CYS A 69 8.78 3.19 4.59
N ALA A 70 9.04 2.31 3.62
CA ALA A 70 10.41 2.02 3.18
C ALA A 70 11.11 3.25 2.59
N ALA A 71 10.37 4.14 1.93
CA ALA A 71 10.89 5.41 1.43
C ALA A 71 11.11 6.44 2.56
N LEU A 72 10.18 6.55 3.50
CA LEU A 72 10.23 7.54 4.57
C LEU A 72 11.14 7.15 5.74
N MET A 73 11.27 5.85 6.01
CA MET A 73 12.03 5.27 7.11
C MET A 73 12.93 4.13 6.60
N PRO A 74 13.97 4.46 5.82
CA PRO A 74 14.82 3.48 5.16
C PRO A 74 15.74 2.72 6.12
N SER A 75 15.76 3.04 7.42
CA SER A 75 16.51 2.30 8.45
C SER A 75 15.87 0.96 8.83
N TYR A 76 14.61 0.71 8.45
CA TYR A 76 13.90 -0.55 8.68
C TYR A 76 13.76 -1.39 7.40
N ILE A 77 13.54 -2.69 7.55
CA ILE A 77 12.94 -3.55 6.52
C ILE A 77 11.44 -3.52 6.77
N TRP A 78 10.66 -3.04 5.79
CA TRP A 78 9.21 -3.00 5.90
C TRP A 78 8.60 -4.23 5.25
N LEU A 79 7.85 -4.99 6.06
CA LEU A 79 7.13 -6.18 5.63
C LEU A 79 5.63 -5.96 5.79
N ALA A 80 4.84 -6.60 4.94
CA ALA A 80 3.38 -6.58 5.06
C ALA A 80 2.79 -7.98 5.21
N THR A 81 1.72 -8.07 6.00
CA THR A 81 0.95 -9.31 6.17
C THR A 81 -0.08 -9.52 5.05
N GLY A 82 -0.41 -8.49 4.25
CA GLY A 82 -1.48 -8.57 3.24
C GLY A 82 -2.88 -8.57 3.85
N GLY A 83 -3.02 -8.00 5.05
CA GLY A 83 -4.30 -7.75 5.74
C GLY A 83 -4.31 -8.06 7.24
N LYS A 84 -5.27 -7.46 7.95
CA LYS A 84 -5.53 -7.58 9.39
C LYS A 84 -5.58 -9.01 9.91
N THR A 85 -6.26 -9.89 9.18
CA THR A 85 -6.48 -11.27 9.60
C THR A 85 -5.34 -12.22 9.23
N GLN A 86 -4.36 -11.75 8.47
CA GLN A 86 -3.31 -12.58 7.87
C GLN A 86 -2.09 -12.79 8.78
N LEU A 87 -2.15 -12.37 10.05
CA LEU A 87 -1.17 -12.79 11.05
C LEU A 87 -1.27 -14.31 11.27
N GLY A 88 -0.18 -15.03 11.08
CA GLY A 88 -0.16 -16.49 11.18
C GLY A 88 1.23 -17.08 10.96
N ASP A 89 1.27 -18.32 10.45
CA ASP A 89 2.48 -19.14 10.38
C ASP A 89 3.64 -18.53 9.59
N LYS A 90 3.35 -17.66 8.62
CA LYS A 90 4.40 -16.95 7.86
C LYS A 90 5.30 -16.06 8.73
N LEU A 91 4.86 -15.67 9.93
CA LEU A 91 5.69 -14.92 10.87
C LEU A 91 6.85 -15.74 11.45
N ARG A 92 6.82 -17.08 11.32
CA ARG A 92 7.90 -17.97 11.79
C ARG A 92 9.25 -17.62 11.17
N ILE A 93 9.27 -17.06 9.97
CA ILE A 93 10.50 -16.60 9.29
C ILE A 93 11.20 -15.47 10.06
N LEU A 94 10.48 -14.78 10.95
CA LEU A 94 10.99 -13.67 11.76
C LEU A 94 11.63 -14.13 13.08
N LYS A 95 11.77 -15.44 13.30
CA LYS A 95 12.43 -15.96 14.50
C LYS A 95 13.86 -15.43 14.60
N GLY A 96 14.21 -14.84 15.74
CA GLY A 96 15.52 -14.23 15.97
C GLY A 96 15.67 -12.80 15.42
N ARG A 97 14.63 -12.20 14.84
CA ARG A 97 14.60 -10.79 14.42
C ARG A 97 14.11 -9.89 15.55
N ASP A 98 14.59 -8.64 15.57
CA ASP A 98 13.93 -7.54 16.31
C ASP A 98 12.85 -6.94 15.42
N VAL A 99 11.59 -7.23 15.74
CA VAL A 99 10.43 -6.84 14.94
C VAL A 99 9.55 -5.86 15.72
N ILE A 100 9.15 -4.79 15.04
CA ILE A 100 8.15 -3.84 15.53
C ILE A 100 6.94 -3.89 14.60
N ALA A 101 5.78 -4.25 15.14
CA ALA A 101 4.52 -4.23 14.42
C ALA A 101 3.82 -2.88 14.56
N PHE A 102 3.33 -2.35 13.45
CA PHE A 102 2.54 -1.14 13.30
C PHE A 102 1.18 -1.54 12.70
N PRO A 103 0.26 -2.07 13.53
CA PRO A 103 -1.10 -2.36 13.06
C PRO A 103 -1.81 -1.06 12.69
N ASP A 104 -2.87 -1.18 11.89
CA ASP A 104 -3.77 -0.05 11.63
C ASP A 104 -4.46 0.37 12.95
N VAL A 105 -5.04 1.57 12.96
CA VAL A 105 -5.59 2.17 14.19
C VAL A 105 -6.72 1.35 14.85
N ASP A 106 -7.39 0.50 14.09
CA ASP A 106 -8.43 -0.42 14.58
C ASP A 106 -7.90 -1.87 14.78
N GLY A 107 -6.63 -2.13 14.46
CA GLY A 107 -5.98 -3.44 14.53
C GLY A 107 -5.15 -3.70 15.77
N TYR A 108 -4.90 -2.68 16.59
CA TYR A 108 -3.98 -2.76 17.73
C TYR A 108 -4.27 -3.92 18.70
N GLU A 109 -5.48 -4.02 19.24
CA GLU A 109 -5.82 -5.05 20.23
C GLU A 109 -5.90 -6.46 19.62
N GLU A 110 -6.35 -6.59 18.36
CA GLU A 110 -6.39 -7.87 17.66
C GLU A 110 -4.97 -8.42 17.44
N TRP A 111 -4.07 -7.57 16.95
CA TRP A 111 -2.67 -7.93 16.75
C TRP A 111 -1.99 -8.25 18.07
N LYS A 112 -2.29 -7.50 19.13
CA LYS A 112 -1.77 -7.74 20.48
C LYS A 112 -2.16 -9.11 21.02
N LYS A 113 -3.42 -9.50 20.86
CA LYS A 113 -3.91 -10.83 21.25
C LYS A 113 -3.28 -11.95 20.42
N LYS A 114 -3.14 -11.77 19.10
CA LYS A 114 -2.56 -12.78 18.21
C LYS A 114 -1.06 -12.97 18.45
N LEU A 115 -0.33 -11.88 18.64
CA LEU A 115 1.11 -11.90 18.85
C LEU A 115 1.48 -12.37 20.27
N SER A 116 0.67 -12.10 21.29
CA SER A 116 0.90 -12.65 22.64
C SER A 116 0.82 -14.18 22.69
N THR A 117 0.03 -14.79 21.79
CA THR A 117 -0.06 -16.25 21.65
C THR A 117 1.16 -16.83 20.93
N SER A 118 1.94 -16.01 20.23
CA SER A 118 3.10 -16.42 19.41
C SER A 118 4.40 -16.38 20.22
N GLY A 119 4.47 -17.19 21.30
CA GLY A 119 5.52 -17.10 22.33
C GLY A 119 6.98 -17.34 21.90
N SER A 120 7.25 -17.69 20.64
CA SER A 120 8.62 -17.88 20.11
C SER A 120 9.16 -16.70 19.30
N LEU A 121 8.33 -15.68 19.03
CA LEU A 121 8.69 -14.54 18.21
C LEU A 121 8.85 -13.27 19.06
N ASN A 122 9.96 -12.56 18.87
CA ASN A 122 10.20 -11.28 19.51
C ASN A 122 9.58 -10.14 18.68
N ILE A 123 8.25 -10.01 18.75
CA ILE A 123 7.50 -8.97 18.04
C ILE A 123 6.89 -8.01 19.05
N ARG A 124 7.31 -6.75 19.01
CA ARG A 124 6.76 -5.68 19.84
C ARG A 124 5.72 -4.91 19.04
N ILE A 125 4.61 -4.53 19.66
CA ILE A 125 3.60 -3.69 19.00
C ILE A 125 3.87 -2.23 19.34
N SER A 126 3.94 -1.41 18.31
CA SER A 126 4.11 0.03 18.45
C SER A 126 2.79 0.69 18.84
N GLY A 127 2.77 1.37 19.98
CA GLY A 127 1.67 2.25 20.36
C GLY A 127 1.72 3.63 19.66
N TYR A 128 2.53 3.79 18.62
CA TYR A 128 2.71 5.08 17.96
C TYR A 128 1.42 5.57 17.29
N LEU A 129 0.71 4.73 16.55
CA LEU A 129 -0.58 5.11 15.95
C LEU A 129 -1.61 5.45 17.02
N GLU A 130 -1.76 4.57 18.02
CA GLU A 130 -2.73 4.76 19.11
C GLU A 130 -2.58 6.10 19.84
N LYS A 131 -1.34 6.59 19.98
CA LYS A 131 -1.03 7.86 20.67
C LYS A 131 -1.14 9.10 19.78
N ASN A 132 -1.06 8.95 18.45
CA ASN A 132 -0.95 10.08 17.52
C ASN A 132 -2.16 10.22 16.57
N ALA A 133 -3.06 9.23 16.54
CA ALA A 133 -4.29 9.28 15.75
C ALA A 133 -5.36 10.15 16.44
N THR A 134 -5.93 11.09 15.70
CA THR A 134 -7.11 11.86 16.14
C THR A 134 -8.39 11.02 16.05
N PRO A 135 -9.53 11.48 16.60
CA PRO A 135 -10.81 10.80 16.41
C PRO A 135 -11.19 10.63 14.93
N GLU A 136 -10.89 11.62 14.09
CA GLU A 136 -11.13 11.57 12.64
C GLU A 136 -10.22 10.55 11.96
N ASP A 137 -8.95 10.47 12.38
CA ASP A 137 -7.99 9.45 11.92
C ASP A 137 -8.49 8.03 12.23
N ARG A 138 -9.17 7.85 13.38
CA ARG A 138 -9.76 6.57 13.79
C ARG A 138 -10.95 6.17 12.93
N GLU A 139 -11.82 7.11 12.59
CA GLU A 139 -12.94 6.91 11.67
C GLU A 139 -12.45 6.61 10.24
N ALA A 140 -11.36 7.26 9.83
CA ALA A 140 -10.75 7.06 8.51
C ALA A 140 -9.89 5.78 8.39
N HIS A 141 -9.75 5.01 9.48
CA HIS A 141 -8.96 3.77 9.53
C HIS A 141 -7.52 3.95 9.02
N ILE A 142 -6.85 5.03 9.43
CA ILE A 142 -5.53 5.35 8.87
C ILE A 142 -4.44 4.35 9.29
N ASP A 143 -3.39 4.31 8.47
CA ASP A 143 -2.18 3.54 8.71
C ASP A 143 -0.97 4.43 9.12
N ILE A 144 0.17 3.81 9.41
CA ILE A 144 1.41 4.54 9.77
C ILE A 144 1.92 5.43 8.64
N ALA A 145 1.72 5.04 7.38
CA ALA A 145 2.16 5.82 6.24
C ALA A 145 1.37 7.13 6.15
N ASP A 146 0.07 7.11 6.42
CA ASP A 146 -0.77 8.31 6.42
C ASP A 146 -0.28 9.35 7.45
N LEU A 147 0.04 8.91 8.67
CA LEU A 147 0.63 9.77 9.70
C LEU A 147 2.00 10.33 9.27
N LEU A 148 2.88 9.47 8.76
CA LEU A 148 4.21 9.88 8.32
C LEU A 148 4.15 10.85 7.14
N LEU A 149 3.23 10.66 6.20
CA LEU A 149 3.00 11.55 5.07
C LEU A 149 2.45 12.91 5.54
N ARG A 150 1.53 12.93 6.51
CA ARG A 150 1.02 14.16 7.11
C ARG A 150 2.13 14.99 7.76
N GLN A 151 3.04 14.33 8.48
CA GLN A 151 4.21 14.97 9.11
C GLN A 151 5.28 15.39 8.11
N ASN A 152 5.46 14.61 7.03
CA ASN A 152 6.38 14.90 5.94
C ASN A 152 5.76 15.76 4.84
N LYS A 153 4.60 16.40 5.09
CA LYS A 153 4.11 17.48 4.23
C LYS A 153 5.15 18.61 4.28
N ARG A 154 6.13 18.52 3.36
CA ARG A 154 6.71 19.71 2.75
C ARG A 154 5.52 20.58 2.35
N PRO A 155 5.60 21.93 2.51
CA PRO A 155 4.54 22.80 2.03
C PRO A 155 4.18 22.31 0.64
N ALA A 156 2.89 21.97 0.45
CA ALA A 156 2.42 21.39 -0.80
C ALA A 156 3.13 22.17 -1.91
N ARG A 157 3.89 21.47 -2.77
CA ARG A 157 4.37 22.11 -3.99
C ARG A 157 3.08 22.63 -4.58
N LYS A 158 2.87 23.97 -4.52
CA LYS A 158 1.61 24.58 -4.94
C LYS A 158 1.24 23.85 -6.21
N GLU A 159 0.09 23.17 -6.24
CA GLU A 159 -0.42 22.71 -7.52
C GLU A 159 -0.26 23.93 -8.42
N PRO A 160 0.52 23.83 -9.52
CA PRO A 160 0.70 24.99 -10.36
C PRO A 160 -0.71 25.45 -10.66
N GLU A 161 -1.08 26.63 -10.14
CA GLU A 161 -2.38 27.24 -10.37
C GLU A 161 -2.63 27.04 -11.84
N LYS A 162 -3.68 26.29 -12.22
CA LYS A 162 -3.92 25.85 -13.61
C LYS A 162 -3.48 26.99 -14.50
N PRO A 163 -2.30 26.91 -15.14
CA PRO A 163 -1.78 28.08 -15.80
C PRO A 163 -2.80 28.37 -16.88
N SER A 164 -3.44 29.53 -16.79
CA SER A 164 -4.37 30.03 -17.81
C SER A 164 -3.80 29.61 -19.15
N ASN A 165 -4.55 28.79 -19.92
CA ASN A 165 -4.14 28.04 -21.12
C ASN A 165 -3.52 28.96 -22.17
N SER A 166 -2.31 29.43 -21.88
CA SER A 166 -1.56 30.45 -22.60
C SER A 166 -0.49 29.83 -23.48
N ILE A 167 -0.37 28.49 -23.48
CA ILE A 167 0.57 27.76 -24.33
C ILE A 167 0.05 27.59 -25.76
N LEU A 168 -1.28 27.61 -25.97
CA LEU A 168 -1.89 27.51 -27.30
C LEU A 168 -1.43 28.61 -28.26
N ARG A 169 -1.02 29.78 -27.75
CA ARG A 169 -0.51 30.88 -28.57
C ARG A 169 0.81 30.55 -29.28
N TYR A 170 1.55 29.55 -28.80
CA TYR A 170 2.79 29.09 -29.42
C TYR A 170 2.58 28.02 -30.50
N PHE A 171 1.36 27.51 -30.64
CA PHE A 171 0.98 26.57 -31.69
C PHE A 171 0.24 27.29 -32.82
N ALA A 172 0.43 26.78 -34.05
CA ALA A 172 -0.27 27.27 -35.24
C ALA A 172 -1.81 27.14 -35.04
N PRO A 173 -2.61 28.12 -35.49
CA PRO A 173 -4.07 28.13 -35.29
C PRO A 173 -4.78 26.82 -35.65
N GLU A 174 -4.35 26.19 -36.73
CA GLU A 174 -4.87 24.93 -37.28
C GLU A 174 -4.61 23.69 -36.41
N HIS A 175 -3.70 23.78 -35.42
CA HIS A 175 -3.38 22.68 -34.50
C HIS A 175 -3.86 22.91 -33.07
N ARG A 176 -4.49 24.06 -32.79
CA ARG A 176 -4.87 24.43 -31.42
C ARG A 176 -5.97 23.54 -30.86
N ALA A 177 -6.88 23.05 -31.71
CA ALA A 177 -7.98 22.20 -31.27
C ALA A 177 -7.47 20.82 -30.81
N GLU A 178 -6.59 20.21 -31.59
CA GLU A 178 -5.99 18.92 -31.30
C GLU A 178 -5.06 19.00 -30.08
N VAL A 179 -4.25 20.07 -29.99
CA VAL A 179 -3.38 20.30 -28.83
C VAL A 179 -4.21 20.55 -27.56
N GLN A 180 -5.33 21.28 -27.64
CA GLN A 180 -6.23 21.47 -26.50
C GLN A 180 -6.86 20.14 -26.06
N ALA A 181 -7.32 19.31 -26.98
CA ALA A 181 -7.85 17.99 -26.67
C ALA A 181 -6.81 17.11 -25.96
N LEU A 182 -5.56 17.10 -26.41
CA LEU A 182 -4.48 16.36 -25.75
C LEU A 182 -4.16 16.89 -24.35
N ILE A 183 -4.20 18.22 -24.16
CA ILE A 183 -3.99 18.84 -22.85
C ILE A 183 -5.08 18.39 -21.88
N ASP A 184 -6.34 18.39 -22.32
CA ASP A 184 -7.49 18.05 -21.47
C ASP A 184 -7.57 16.55 -21.18
N GLU A 185 -7.33 15.70 -22.19
CA GLU A 185 -7.42 14.23 -22.05
C GLU A 185 -6.28 13.64 -21.22
N LEU A 186 -5.07 14.20 -21.34
CA LEU A 186 -3.88 13.70 -20.64
C LEU A 186 -3.50 14.54 -19.42
N GLU A 187 -4.34 15.51 -19.04
CA GLU A 187 -4.13 16.44 -17.93
C GLU A 187 -2.74 17.11 -17.96
N LEU A 188 -2.30 17.53 -19.15
CA LEU A 188 -0.95 18.06 -19.35
C LEU A 188 -0.80 19.45 -18.72
N VAL A 189 0.32 19.65 -18.02
CA VAL A 189 0.65 20.95 -17.38
C VAL A 189 1.93 21.52 -18.00
N PRO A 190 1.95 22.79 -18.44
CA PRO A 190 3.16 23.46 -18.90
C PRO A 190 4.24 23.46 -17.82
N VAL A 191 5.40 22.85 -18.11
CA VAL A 191 6.54 22.79 -17.17
C VAL A 191 7.57 23.88 -17.45
N SER A 192 7.89 24.14 -18.73
CA SER A 192 8.80 25.21 -19.14
C SER A 192 8.58 25.58 -20.61
N ILE A 193 8.91 26.81 -21.00
CA ILE A 193 8.92 27.27 -22.40
C ILE A 193 10.33 27.75 -22.71
N SER A 194 10.96 27.11 -23.69
CA SER A 194 12.32 27.43 -24.12
C SER A 194 12.32 27.73 -25.61
N LYS A 195 12.94 28.84 -26.02
CA LYS A 195 13.14 29.14 -27.45
C LYS A 195 14.31 28.30 -27.95
N ILE A 196 14.04 27.36 -28.85
CA ILE A 196 15.10 26.62 -29.54
C ILE A 196 15.72 27.59 -30.56
N ARG A 197 17.04 27.78 -30.48
CA ARG A 197 17.82 28.58 -31.43
C ARG A 197 18.21 27.74 -32.63
#